data_AF-A0A963L9U6-F1
#
_entry.id   AF-A0A963L9U6-F1
#
_cell.length_a   1.000
_cell.length_b   1.000
_cell.length_c   1.000
_cell.angle_alpha   90.00
_cell.angle_beta   90.00
_cell.angle_gamma   90.00
#
_symmetry.space_group_name_H-M   'P 1'
#
loop_
_entity.id
_entity.type
_entity.pdbx_description
1 polymer ?
#
loop_
_entity_poly.entity_id
_entity_poly.type
_entity_poly.pdbx_seq_one_letter_code
_entity_poly.pdbx_strand_id
1 'polypeptide(L)' 'GEVWTENIPFEETRDYVKKVLSNTTQYAALITGLPQSLHARLGTVGPSTQPDNYNRDLP' A
#
# COMPACT_ATOMS: atom_id res chain seq x y z
N GLY A 1 4.69 0.48 6.21
CA GLY A 1 3.53 0.04 5.40
C GLY A 1 2.27 -0.19 6.21
N GLU A 2 2.25 -1.15 7.13
CA GLU A 2 0.99 -1.66 7.70
C GLU A 2 0.13 -0.65 8.46
N VAL A 3 0.76 0.22 9.26
CA VAL A 3 0.04 1.30 9.97
C VAL A 3 -0.61 2.29 9.02
N TRP A 4 0.01 2.55 7.85
CA TRP A 4 -0.57 3.44 6.86
C TRP A 4 -1.85 2.84 6.25
N THR A 5 -1.84 1.55 5.95
CA THR A 5 -3.02 0.86 5.38
C THR A 5 -4.20 0.91 6.36
N GLU A 6 -3.98 0.71 7.66
CA GLU A 6 -5.06 0.78 8.66
C GLU A 6 -5.66 2.18 8.84
N ASN A 7 -4.95 3.22 8.43
CA ASN A 7 -5.40 4.61 8.55
C ASN A 7 -6.10 5.13 7.28
N ILE A 8 -6.32 4.30 6.26
CA ILE A 8 -7.08 4.68 5.06
C ILE A 8 -8.55 4.95 5.46
N PRO A 9 -9.10 6.15 5.20
CA PRO A 9 -10.42 6.56 5.69
C PRO A 9 -11.58 5.86 4.99
N PHE A 10 -11.36 5.37 3.76
CA PHE A 10 -12.35 4.61 3.01
C PHE A 10 -12.18 3.11 3.29
N GLU A 11 -13.18 2.51 3.95
CA GLU A 11 -13.15 1.10 4.34
C GLU A 11 -12.97 0.17 3.13
N GLU A 12 -13.71 0.42 2.04
CA GLU A 12 -13.57 -0.34 0.79
C GLU A 12 -12.13 -0.29 0.26
N THR A 13 -11.52 0.89 0.25
CA THR A 13 -10.14 1.08 -0.23
C THR A 13 -9.14 0.40 0.71
N ARG A 14 -9.35 0.48 2.02
CA ARG A 14 -8.51 -0.21 3.02
C ARG A 14 -8.51 -1.72 2.78
N ASP A 15 -9.69 -2.30 2.66
CA ASP A 15 -9.87 -3.74 2.45
C ASP A 15 -9.30 -4.19 1.11
N TYR A 16 -9.53 -3.39 0.06
CA TYR A 16 -8.95 -3.64 -1.25
C TYR A 16 -7.42 -3.69 -1.17
N VAL A 17 -6.77 -2.69 -0.56
CA VAL A 17 -5.32 -2.63 -0.42
C VAL A 17 -4.80 -3.85 0.37
N LYS A 18 -5.45 -4.23 1.47
CA LYS A 18 -5.09 -5.45 2.23
C LYS A 18 -5.14 -6.70 1.36
N LYS A 19 -6.21 -6.89 0.58
CA LYS A 19 -6.36 -8.03 -0.32
C LYS A 19 -5.27 -8.06 -1.40
N VAL A 20 -4.98 -6.91 -2.01
CA VAL A 20 -3.92 -6.80 -3.03
C VAL A 20 -2.55 -7.15 -2.45
N LEU A 21 -2.23 -6.68 -1.25
CA LEU A 21 -0.95 -6.95 -0.59
C LEU A 21 -0.78 -8.43 -0.24
N SER A 22 -1.83 -9.06 0.29
CA SER A 22 -1.83 -10.50 0.56
C SER A 22 -1.67 -11.32 -0.72
N ASN A 23 -2.46 -11.01 -1.76
CA ASN A 23 -2.36 -11.72 -3.04
C ASN A 23 -0.97 -11.56 -3.66
N THR A 24 -0.42 -10.34 -3.66
CA THR A 24 0.91 -10.06 -4.23
C THR A 24 2.01 -10.86 -3.54
N THR A 25 1.97 -10.96 -2.21
CA THR A 25 2.97 -11.73 -1.46
C THR A 25 2.83 -13.24 -1.67
N GLN A 26 1.59 -13.75 -1.75
CA GLN A 26 1.34 -15.15 -2.09
C GLN A 26 1.82 -15.49 -3.50
N TYR A 27 1.45 -14.70 -4.51
CA TYR A 27 1.90 -14.94 -5.88
C TYR A 27 3.42 -14.79 -6.02
N ALA A 28 4.04 -13.82 -5.35
CA ALA A 28 5.49 -13.67 -5.38
C ALA A 28 6.19 -14.89 -4.78
N ALA A 29 5.64 -15.49 -3.71
CA ALA A 29 6.18 -16.73 -3.14
C ALA A 29 6.02 -17.92 -4.10
N LEU A 30 4.88 -18.03 -4.79
CA LEU A 30 4.65 -19.08 -5.78
C LEU A 30 5.56 -18.95 -7.00
N ILE A 31 5.79 -17.74 -7.50
CA ILE A 31 6.62 -17.48 -8.69
C ILE A 31 8.09 -17.71 -8.39
N THR A 32 8.57 -17.25 -7.23
CA THR A 32 9.99 -17.31 -6.89
C THR A 32 10.39 -18.59 -6.16
N GLY A 33 9.43 -19.32 -5.60
CA GLY A 33 9.67 -20.46 -4.71
C GLY A 33 10.31 -20.08 -3.36
N LEU A 34 10.44 -18.78 -3.07
CA LEU A 34 11.10 -18.26 -1.88
C LEU A 34 10.09 -17.55 -0.97
N PRO A 35 10.26 -17.64 0.37
CA PRO A 35 9.44 -16.86 1.29
C PRO A 35 9.63 -15.36 1.05
N GLN A 36 8.51 -14.63 0.97
CA GLN A 36 8.49 -13.20 0.70
C GLN A 36 8.10 -12.41 1.95
N SER A 37 8.85 -11.35 2.25
CA SER A 37 8.50 -10.43 3.34
C SER A 37 7.62 -9.30 2.80
N LEU A 38 6.38 -9.22 3.30
CA LEU A 38 5.45 -8.12 3.00
C LEU A 38 6.02 -6.77 3.45
N HIS A 39 6.60 -6.75 4.65
CA HIS A 39 7.17 -5.56 5.25
C HIS A 39 8.31 -4.98 4.41
N ALA A 40 9.21 -5.84 3.90
CA ALA A 40 10.32 -5.41 3.05
C ALA A 40 9.85 -4.83 1.70
N ARG A 41 8.73 -5.32 1.15
CA ARG A 41 8.17 -4.84 -0.12
C ARG A 41 7.39 -3.52 0.01
N LEU A 42 6.72 -3.32 1.13
CA LEU A 42 5.90 -2.13 1.38
C LEU A 42 6.71 -0.87 1.67
N GLY A 43 7.93 -1.02 2.19
CA GLY A 43 8.74 0.11 2.64
C GLY A 43 8.02 1.01 3.67
N THR A 44 8.46 2.26 3.72
CA THR A 44 7.95 3.29 4.65
C THR A 44 7.18 4.33 3.87
N VAL A 45 5.88 4.45 4.17
CA VAL A 45 5.04 5.56 3.70
C VAL A 45 5.10 6.66 4.75
N GLY A 46 5.57 7.84 4.36
CA GLY A 46 5.74 9.00 5.23
C GLY A 46 5.11 10.25 4.63
N PRO A 47 5.22 11.41 5.31
CA PRO A 47 4.69 12.68 4.83
C PRO A 47 5.18 13.01 3.43
N SER A 48 4.33 13.65 2.62
CA SER A 48 4.74 14.15 1.31
C SER A 48 5.91 15.13 1.46
N THR A 49 6.98 14.89 0.72
CA THR A 49 8.10 15.86 0.59
C THR A 49 7.78 16.97 -0.40
N GLN A 50 6.68 16.85 -1.13
CA GLN A 50 6.21 17.83 -2.09
C GLN A 50 5.15 18.70 -1.42
N PRO A 51 5.29 20.04 -1.43
CA PRO A 51 4.26 20.94 -0.94
C PRO A 51 2.98 20.72 -1.76
N ASP A 52 1.86 20.74 -1.04
CA ASP A 52 0.54 20.35 -1.51
C ASP A 52 0.19 21.04 -2.85
N ASN A 53 0.33 20.33 -3.96
CA ASN A 53 -0.27 20.72 -5.22
C ASN A 53 -1.76 20.37 -5.12
N TYR A 54 -2.50 21.13 -4.31
CA TYR A 54 -3.96 21.13 -4.39
C TYR A 54 -4.31 21.38 -5.85
N ASN A 55 -4.99 20.43 -6.48
CA ASN A 55 -5.40 20.52 -7.87
C ASN A 55 -6.40 21.67 -7.98
N ARG A 56 -5.93 22.88 -8.32
CA ARG A 56 -6.72 24.12 -8.34
C ARG A 56 -7.76 24.15 -9.46
N ASP A 57 -7.77 23.12 -10.30
CA ASP A 57 -8.61 23.02 -11.50
C ASP A 57 -9.84 22.12 -11.31
N LEU A 58 -10.13 21.70 -10.07
CA LEU A 58 -11.46 21.17 -9.73
C LEU A 58 -12.40 22.36 -9.45
N PRO A 59 -13.51 22.52 -10.19
CA PRO A 59 -14.47 23.59 -9.94
C PRO A 59 -15.17 23.48 -8.59
#